data_AF-A0A7K2FHZ4-F1
#
_entry.id   AF-A0A7K2FHZ4-F1
#
_cell.length_a   1.000
_cell.length_b   1.000
_cell.length_c   1.000
_cell.angle_alpha   90.00
_cell.angle_beta   90.00
_cell.angle_gamma   90.00
#
_symmetry.space_group_name_H-M   'P 1'
#
loop_
_entity.id
_entity.type
_entity.pdbx_description
1 polymer ?
#
loop_
_entity_poly.entity_id
_entity_poly.type
_entity_poly.pdbx_seq_one_letter_code
_entity_poly.pdbx_strand_id
1 'polypeptide(L)'
;EAAASGGVPELDLRRESWMRSRLAAATADGKRAAVVVGAFHAPALLDGALPGPALLAPAEDSGARLPSATTWTTSLIPYTYALLDERSGYPAGIRDPEWQHLVLGAAGDPSALTDALTGAAVRICAELRTLGHPAGPADAREITRLAGDLARLRGLPAAGRGELVEAVQTVLAQGEPYGRGRAVARAMERVLVGTRAGLPAPDAPRSGLAPAVEAELAELGLPGPADPGTARDLRLDPLRSALDARREVLLRRLTVCGVPYAEPKEVGAAGGGEALTSRWEVRWTPATAAMLHAAGARGVTSAQAAEGLLRAR
;
A
#
# COMPACT_ATOMS: atom_id res chain seq x y z
N GLU A 1 -0.66 -17.30 17.21
CA GLU A 1 0.45 -18.27 17.07
C GLU A 1 1.21 -18.49 18.37
N ALA A 2 1.87 -17.50 18.98
CA ALA A 2 2.62 -17.69 20.25
C ALA A 2 1.80 -18.31 21.40
N ALA A 3 0.54 -17.89 21.56
CA ALA A 3 -0.37 -18.48 22.55
C ALA A 3 -0.77 -19.93 22.23
N ALA A 4 -0.76 -20.31 20.95
CA ALA A 4 -1.05 -21.66 20.49
C ALA A 4 0.20 -22.57 20.47
N SER A 5 1.40 -21.98 20.43
CA SER A 5 2.70 -22.68 20.39
C SER A 5 3.40 -22.77 21.75
N GLY A 6 2.70 -22.48 22.86
CA GLY A 6 3.25 -22.64 24.22
C GLY A 6 4.21 -21.53 24.67
N GLY A 7 4.21 -20.37 24.01
CA GLY A 7 5.02 -19.21 24.41
C GLY A 7 5.63 -18.45 23.23
N VAL A 8 6.40 -17.41 23.56
CA VAL A 8 7.20 -16.64 22.59
C VAL A 8 8.42 -17.48 22.19
N PRO A 9 8.71 -17.66 20.89
CA PRO A 9 9.89 -18.40 20.44
C PRO A 9 11.20 -17.82 20.98
N GLU A 10 12.19 -18.68 21.26
CA GLU A 10 13.51 -18.28 21.78
C GLU A 10 14.22 -17.24 20.90
N LEU A 11 14.05 -17.33 19.57
CA LEU A 11 14.60 -16.33 18.65
C LEU A 11 14.01 -14.94 18.89
N ASP A 12 12.70 -14.85 19.15
CA ASP A 12 12.02 -13.59 19.40
C ASP A 12 12.37 -13.04 20.77
N LEU A 13 12.54 -13.89 21.80
CA LEU A 13 13.05 -13.47 23.12
C LEU A 13 14.45 -12.84 23.03
N ARG A 14 15.36 -13.45 22.25
CA ARG A 14 16.70 -12.90 22.00
C ARG A 14 16.64 -11.59 21.22
N ARG A 15 15.79 -11.52 20.19
CA ARG A 15 15.54 -10.31 19.40
C ARG A 15 15.06 -9.18 20.32
N GLU A 16 14.09 -9.45 21.18
CA GLU A 16 13.54 -8.47 22.12
C GLU A 16 14.56 -8.00 23.16
N SER A 17 15.39 -8.90 23.69
CA SER A 17 16.52 -8.54 24.56
C SER A 17 17.52 -7.60 23.87
N TRP A 18 17.89 -7.91 22.62
CA TRP A 18 18.77 -7.07 21.83
C TRP A 18 18.14 -5.70 21.51
N MET A 19 16.85 -5.65 21.18
CA MET A 19 16.16 -4.38 20.93
C MET A 19 16.14 -3.50 22.19
N ARG A 20 15.87 -4.07 23.37
CA ARG A 20 15.94 -3.35 24.65
C ARG A 20 17.33 -2.80 24.93
N SER A 21 18.39 -3.58 24.70
CA SER A 21 19.77 -3.11 24.95
C SER A 21 20.17 -1.97 24.00
N ARG A 22 19.75 -2.02 22.74
CA ARG A 22 19.97 -0.94 21.77
C ARG A 22 19.19 0.32 22.12
N LEU A 23 17.94 0.15 22.58
CA LEU A 23 17.13 1.27 23.04
C LEU A 23 17.77 1.95 24.25
N ALA A 24 18.17 1.17 25.26
CA ALA A 24 18.85 1.70 26.46
C ALA A 24 20.16 2.43 26.12
N ALA A 25 20.97 1.87 25.21
CA ALA A 25 22.19 2.53 24.75
C ALA A 25 21.89 3.84 24.00
N ALA A 26 20.86 3.88 23.15
CA ALA A 26 20.49 5.05 22.37
C ALA A 26 19.87 6.18 23.22
N THR A 27 19.22 5.84 24.33
CA THR A 27 18.57 6.79 25.25
C THR A 27 19.41 7.12 26.49
N ALA A 28 20.59 6.52 26.66
CA ALA A 28 21.46 6.67 27.83
C ALA A 28 21.75 8.13 28.20
N ASP A 29 21.90 9.01 27.19
CA ASP A 29 22.17 10.45 27.38
C ASP A 29 20.88 11.28 27.54
N GLY A 30 19.76 10.67 27.92
CA GLY A 30 18.45 11.34 28.04
C GLY A 30 17.78 11.66 26.69
N LYS A 31 18.27 11.08 25.60
CA LYS A 31 17.67 11.23 24.27
C LYS A 31 16.33 10.50 24.20
N ARG A 32 15.37 11.07 23.46
CA ARG A 32 14.10 10.41 23.15
C ARG A 32 14.28 9.51 21.94
N ALA A 33 13.80 8.27 22.04
CA ALA A 33 13.76 7.34 20.93
C ALA A 33 12.31 7.10 20.47
N ALA A 34 12.13 6.98 19.16
CA ALA A 34 10.92 6.45 18.55
C ALA A 34 11.27 5.09 17.94
N VAL A 35 10.49 4.05 18.24
CA VAL A 35 10.72 2.70 17.76
C VAL A 35 9.59 2.30 16.82
N VAL A 36 9.94 1.85 15.61
CA VAL A 36 9.00 1.25 14.66
C VAL A 36 9.22 -0.25 14.68
N VAL A 37 8.24 -0.98 15.20
CA VAL A 37 8.33 -2.44 15.41
C VAL A 37 6.99 -3.09 15.10
N GLY A 38 6.99 -4.38 14.74
CA GLY A 38 5.76 -5.15 14.63
C GLY A 38 5.02 -5.21 15.97
N ALA A 39 3.69 -5.13 15.93
CA ALA A 39 2.83 -5.06 17.14
C ALA A 39 3.09 -6.19 18.14
N PHE A 40 3.50 -7.37 17.65
CA PHE A 40 3.89 -8.51 18.48
C PHE A 40 5.00 -8.18 19.48
N HIS A 41 6.02 -7.41 19.09
CA HIS A 41 7.16 -7.09 19.95
C HIS A 41 7.00 -5.79 20.74
N ALA A 42 6.02 -4.95 20.41
CA ALA A 42 5.82 -3.67 21.08
C ALA A 42 5.68 -3.78 22.61
N PRO A 43 4.94 -4.77 23.17
CA PRO A 43 4.84 -4.94 24.63
C PRO A 43 6.19 -5.20 25.31
N ALA A 44 7.14 -5.84 24.63
CA ALA A 44 8.46 -6.17 25.18
C ALA A 44 9.39 -4.96 25.33
N LEU A 45 8.98 -3.80 24.80
CA LEU A 45 9.73 -2.53 24.83
C LEU A 45 9.09 -1.48 25.75
N LEU A 46 7.91 -1.74 26.31
CA LEU A 46 7.23 -0.84 27.24
C LEU A 46 7.69 -1.11 28.68
N ASP A 47 7.76 -0.06 29.50
CA ASP A 47 8.12 -0.19 30.92
C ASP A 47 7.14 -1.13 31.65
N GLY A 48 7.68 -2.10 32.39
CA GLY A 48 6.90 -3.11 33.12
C GLY A 48 6.73 -4.46 32.40
N ALA A 49 7.34 -4.67 31.23
CA ALA A 49 7.44 -6.01 30.63
C ALA A 49 8.15 -6.97 31.61
N LEU A 50 7.49 -8.09 31.94
CA LEU A 50 8.02 -9.11 32.86
C LEU A 50 9.44 -9.50 32.44
N PRO A 51 10.41 -9.54 33.37
CA PRO A 51 11.75 -9.97 33.04
C PRO A 51 11.70 -11.43 32.59
N GLY A 52 11.92 -11.66 31.30
CA GLY A 52 12.30 -12.99 30.82
C GLY A 52 13.59 -13.43 31.52
N PRO A 53 13.83 -14.75 31.67
CA PRO A 53 15.00 -15.26 32.39
C PRO A 53 16.27 -14.59 31.84
N ALA A 54 17.06 -14.03 32.77
CA ALA A 54 18.32 -13.37 32.49
C ALA A 54 19.29 -14.36 31.84
N LEU A 55 19.24 -14.46 30.51
CA LEU A 55 20.16 -15.24 29.71
C LEU A 55 20.74 -14.31 28.66
N LEU A 56 21.83 -13.66 29.07
CA LEU A 56 23.18 -13.77 28.48
C LEU A 56 23.95 -12.50 28.86
N ALA A 57 25.16 -12.72 29.37
CA ALA A 57 26.16 -11.68 29.56
C ALA A 57 26.31 -10.86 28.26
N PRO A 58 26.67 -9.56 28.34
CA PRO A 58 26.86 -8.73 27.16
C PRO A 58 27.83 -9.47 26.22
N ALA A 59 27.35 -9.78 25.00
CA ALA A 59 28.23 -10.29 23.97
C ALA A 59 29.37 -9.27 23.82
N GLU A 60 30.60 -9.72 24.05
CA GLU A 60 31.78 -8.91 23.90
C GLU A 60 31.72 -8.21 22.55
N ASP A 61 31.88 -6.88 22.59
CA ASP A 61 31.99 -6.02 21.43
C ASP A 61 33.24 -6.46 20.68
N SER A 62 33.09 -7.41 19.75
CA SER A 62 34.11 -7.71 18.76
C SER A 62 34.23 -6.45 17.91
N GLY A 63 35.16 -5.58 18.32
CA GLY A 63 35.41 -4.22 17.83
C GLY A 63 35.87 -4.17 16.37
N ALA A 64 35.12 -4.79 15.47
CA ALA A 64 35.08 -4.41 14.09
C ALA A 64 34.43 -3.03 14.03
N ARG A 65 35.27 -1.98 14.16
CA ARG A 65 34.92 -0.63 13.74
C ARG A 65 34.37 -0.74 12.33
N LEU A 66 33.05 -0.64 12.20
CA LEU A 66 32.40 -0.49 10.91
C LEU A 66 33.11 0.68 10.21
N PRO A 67 33.56 0.51 8.96
CA PRO A 67 34.24 1.57 8.24
C PRO A 67 33.38 2.84 8.29
N SER A 68 34.05 3.99 8.46
CA SER A 68 33.49 5.35 8.49
C SER A 68 32.15 5.41 7.78
N ALA A 69 31.08 5.67 8.55
CA ALA A 69 29.69 5.53 8.14
C ALA A 69 29.48 5.97 6.69
N THR A 70 29.30 4.99 5.80
CA THR A 70 28.77 5.26 4.47
C THR A 70 27.45 5.99 4.69
N THR A 71 27.33 7.24 4.22
CA THR A 71 26.11 8.02 4.43
C THR A 71 25.00 7.40 3.59
N TRP A 72 24.17 6.57 4.21
CA TRP A 72 23.02 5.94 3.56
C TRP A 72 21.86 6.91 3.52
N THR A 73 21.40 7.31 2.34
CA THR A 73 20.12 8.02 2.20
C THR A 73 19.00 7.00 2.11
N THR A 74 18.20 6.88 3.16
CA THR A 74 17.02 6.00 3.23
C THR A 74 15.81 6.72 2.65
N SER A 75 14.98 6.04 1.85
CA SER A 75 13.68 6.56 1.39
C SER A 75 12.56 5.76 2.02
N LEU A 76 11.57 6.45 2.61
CA LEU A 76 10.32 5.82 3.03
C LEU A 76 9.42 5.65 1.81
N ILE A 77 8.85 4.46 1.64
CA ILE A 77 7.91 4.14 0.57
C ILE A 77 6.50 4.34 1.14
N PRO A 78 5.72 5.32 0.67
CA PRO A 78 4.33 5.45 1.09
C PRO A 78 3.53 4.25 0.56
N TYR A 79 2.96 3.47 1.47
CA TYR A 79 2.04 2.41 1.09
C TYR A 79 0.64 3.00 0.87
N THR A 80 0.01 2.58 -0.23
CA THR A 80 -1.43 2.75 -0.41
C THR A 80 -2.15 1.61 0.28
N TYR A 81 -3.42 1.84 0.59
CA TYR A 81 -4.28 0.80 1.14
C TYR A 81 -4.39 -0.40 0.18
N ALA A 82 -4.42 -0.18 -1.13
CA ALA A 82 -4.38 -1.27 -2.11
C ALA A 82 -3.10 -2.14 -2.02
N LEU A 83 -1.95 -1.54 -1.73
CA LEU A 83 -0.69 -2.29 -1.51
C LEU A 83 -0.58 -2.91 -0.12
N LEU A 84 -1.28 -2.32 0.86
CA LEU A 84 -1.35 -2.85 2.22
C LEU A 84 -2.35 -4.00 2.32
N ASP A 85 -3.30 -4.13 1.38
CA ASP A 85 -4.28 -5.20 1.41
C ASP A 85 -3.61 -6.57 1.33
N GLU A 86 -4.05 -7.51 2.15
CA GLU A 86 -3.53 -8.89 2.18
C GLU A 86 -3.58 -9.56 0.80
N ARG A 87 -4.57 -9.24 -0.04
CA ARG A 87 -4.75 -9.84 -1.38
C ARG A 87 -3.76 -9.30 -2.41
N SER A 88 -2.98 -8.27 -2.07
CA SER A 88 -1.91 -7.73 -2.93
C SER A 88 -0.69 -8.66 -3.04
N GLY A 89 -0.60 -9.68 -2.17
CA GLY A 89 0.57 -10.55 -2.06
C GLY A 89 1.62 -10.03 -1.06
N TYR A 90 1.34 -8.92 -0.36
CA TYR A 90 2.18 -8.45 0.75
C TYR A 90 2.00 -9.38 1.97
N PRO A 91 3.05 -10.10 2.44
CA PRO A 91 2.90 -11.13 3.48
C PRO A 91 2.41 -10.61 4.83
N ALA A 92 2.65 -9.33 5.13
CA ALA A 92 2.16 -8.65 6.33
C ALA A 92 0.93 -7.78 6.05
N GLY A 93 0.22 -8.04 4.95
CA GLY A 93 -0.93 -7.27 4.53
C GLY A 93 -2.09 -7.35 5.51
N ILE A 94 -2.88 -6.28 5.54
CA ILE A 94 -4.06 -6.11 6.38
C ILE A 94 -5.28 -6.29 5.49
N ARG A 95 -6.18 -7.20 5.84
CA ARG A 95 -7.40 -7.41 5.06
C ARG A 95 -8.35 -6.22 5.18
N ASP A 96 -8.76 -5.68 4.03
CA ASP A 96 -9.72 -4.59 3.93
C ASP A 96 -9.29 -3.35 4.79
N PRO A 97 -8.17 -2.70 4.44
CA PRO A 97 -7.51 -1.68 5.28
C PRO A 97 -8.35 -0.44 5.59
N GLU A 98 -9.26 0.00 4.70
CA GLU A 98 -10.19 1.10 5.01
C GLU A 98 -11.11 0.73 6.17
N TRP A 99 -11.63 -0.51 6.17
CA TRP A 99 -12.43 -0.99 7.30
C TRP A 99 -11.65 -0.98 8.61
N GLN A 100 -10.39 -1.44 8.58
CA GLN A 100 -9.54 -1.43 9.77
C GLN A 100 -9.23 -0.02 10.24
N HIS A 101 -9.06 0.94 9.33
CA HIS A 101 -8.90 2.34 9.68
C HIS A 101 -10.13 2.90 10.41
N LEU A 102 -11.34 2.55 9.96
CA LEU A 102 -12.58 2.96 10.62
C LEU A 102 -12.71 2.34 12.01
N VAL A 103 -12.37 1.05 12.17
CA VAL A 103 -12.37 0.37 13.47
C VAL A 103 -11.36 1.02 14.42
N LEU A 104 -10.17 1.35 13.93
CA LEU A 104 -9.16 2.09 14.70
C LEU A 104 -9.71 3.46 15.13
N GLY A 105 -10.37 4.18 14.22
CA GLY A 105 -10.99 5.48 14.50
C GLY A 105 -12.13 5.41 15.52
N ALA A 106 -12.86 4.29 15.57
CA ALA A 106 -13.88 4.03 16.61
C ALA A 106 -13.25 3.80 17.99
N ALA A 107 -11.95 3.48 18.09
CA ALA A 107 -11.20 3.38 19.33
C ALA A 107 -11.85 2.51 20.43
N GLY A 108 -12.55 1.45 20.03
CA GLY A 108 -13.24 0.53 20.95
C GLY A 108 -14.65 0.97 21.38
N ASP A 109 -15.17 2.10 20.88
CA ASP A 109 -16.56 2.52 21.10
C ASP A 109 -17.54 1.76 20.17
N PRO A 110 -18.47 0.94 20.73
CA PRO A 110 -19.48 0.23 19.95
C PRO A 110 -20.40 1.14 19.13
N SER A 111 -20.71 2.35 19.63
CA SER A 111 -21.58 3.30 18.93
C SER A 111 -20.88 3.85 17.69
N ALA A 112 -19.65 4.33 17.85
CA ALA A 112 -18.84 4.80 16.73
C ALA A 112 -18.59 3.69 15.68
N LEU A 113 -18.44 2.43 16.11
CA LEU A 113 -18.31 1.31 15.18
C LEU A 113 -19.61 1.04 14.41
N THR A 114 -20.77 1.22 15.05
CA THR A 114 -22.08 1.10 14.40
C THR A 114 -22.28 2.20 13.35
N ASP A 115 -21.85 3.42 13.64
CA ASP A 115 -21.88 4.53 12.69
C ASP A 115 -20.93 4.27 11.50
N ALA A 116 -19.71 3.78 11.77
CA ALA A 116 -18.76 3.38 10.74
C ALA A 116 -19.31 2.27 9.83
N LEU A 117 -19.98 1.26 10.40
CA LEU A 117 -20.64 0.19 9.67
C LEU A 117 -21.75 0.72 8.77
N THR A 118 -22.60 1.61 9.30
CA THR A 118 -23.67 2.24 8.52
C THR A 118 -23.10 3.07 7.37
N GLY A 119 -22.05 3.85 7.63
CA GLY A 119 -21.34 4.61 6.59
C GLY A 119 -20.75 3.70 5.51
N ALA A 120 -20.16 2.57 5.89
CA ALA A 120 -19.65 1.58 4.94
C ALA A 120 -20.77 0.96 4.09
N ALA A 121 -21.89 0.57 4.70
CA ALA A 121 -23.05 0.03 3.98
C ALA A 121 -23.63 1.02 2.96
N VAL A 122 -23.73 2.30 3.32
CA VAL A 122 -24.16 3.37 2.41
C VAL A 122 -23.19 3.53 1.24
N ARG A 123 -21.88 3.56 1.50
CA ARG A 123 -20.85 3.66 0.45
C ARG A 123 -20.86 2.44 -0.48
N ILE A 124 -21.04 1.24 0.05
CA ILE A 124 -21.16 0.00 -0.76
C ILE A 124 -22.37 0.09 -1.68
N CYS A 125 -23.54 0.52 -1.16
CA CYS A 125 -24.74 0.70 -1.99
C CYS A 125 -24.53 1.77 -3.06
N ALA A 126 -23.84 2.87 -2.73
CA ALA A 126 -23.50 3.91 -3.69
C ALA A 126 -22.58 3.39 -4.81
N GLU A 127 -21.55 2.62 -4.44
CA GLU A 127 -20.61 2.03 -5.39
C GLU A 127 -21.27 0.94 -6.25
N LEU A 128 -22.22 0.19 -5.70
CA LEU A 128 -22.99 -0.79 -6.47
C LEU A 128 -23.85 -0.10 -7.54
N ARG A 129 -24.37 1.11 -7.26
CA ARG A 129 -25.09 1.93 -8.25
C ARG A 129 -24.19 2.41 -9.39
N THR A 130 -22.94 2.80 -9.12
CA THR A 130 -22.00 3.21 -10.19
C THR A 130 -21.69 2.04 -11.13
N LEU A 131 -21.79 0.81 -10.65
CA LEU A 131 -21.69 -0.42 -11.43
C LEU A 131 -22.96 -0.80 -12.20
N GLY A 132 -24.01 0.02 -12.17
CA GLY A 132 -25.27 -0.21 -12.89
C GLY A 132 -26.27 -1.11 -12.15
N HIS A 133 -26.05 -1.39 -10.85
CA HIS A 133 -26.94 -2.21 -10.04
C HIS A 133 -27.71 -1.36 -9.01
N PRO A 134 -29.05 -1.45 -8.95
CA PRO A 134 -29.84 -0.65 -8.02
C PRO A 134 -29.60 -1.12 -6.56
N ALA A 135 -29.25 -0.16 -5.71
CA ALA A 135 -29.15 -0.30 -4.26
C ALA A 135 -29.37 1.07 -3.62
N GLY A 136 -30.01 1.14 -2.45
CA GLY A 136 -30.45 2.38 -1.83
C GLY A 136 -30.37 2.40 -0.30
N PRO A 137 -30.91 3.45 0.33
CA PRO A 137 -30.91 3.59 1.79
C PRO A 137 -31.64 2.45 2.52
N ALA A 138 -32.68 1.87 1.90
CA ALA A 138 -33.38 0.73 2.44
C ALA A 138 -32.45 -0.49 2.57
N ASP A 139 -31.67 -0.78 1.54
CA ASP A 139 -30.68 -1.87 1.57
C ASP A 139 -29.59 -1.58 2.60
N ALA A 140 -29.08 -0.35 2.65
CA ALA A 140 -28.07 0.04 3.64
C ALA A 140 -28.57 -0.13 5.08
N ARG A 141 -29.82 0.27 5.36
CA ARG A 141 -30.48 0.05 6.66
C ARG A 141 -30.60 -1.44 6.97
N GLU A 142 -30.99 -2.25 5.99
CA GLU A 142 -31.14 -3.69 6.19
C GLU A 142 -29.80 -4.39 6.42
N ILE A 143 -28.74 -3.98 5.73
CA ILE A 143 -27.36 -4.43 5.98
C ILE A 143 -26.95 -4.11 7.42
N THR A 144 -27.13 -2.86 7.87
CA THR A 144 -26.79 -2.47 9.25
C THR A 144 -27.58 -3.27 10.27
N ARG A 145 -28.90 -3.44 10.05
CA ARG A 145 -29.77 -4.21 10.94
C ARG A 145 -29.30 -5.66 11.06
N LEU A 146 -29.09 -6.33 9.91
CA LEU A 146 -28.67 -7.73 9.85
C LEU A 146 -27.27 -7.94 10.44
N ALA A 147 -26.31 -7.06 10.15
CA ALA A 147 -24.99 -7.14 10.76
C ALA A 147 -25.06 -7.03 12.29
N GLY A 148 -25.90 -6.12 12.80
CA GLY A 148 -26.15 -6.00 14.24
C GLY A 148 -26.81 -7.23 14.86
N ASP A 149 -27.73 -7.89 14.17
CA ASP A 149 -28.29 -9.18 14.60
C ASP A 149 -27.23 -10.28 14.65
N LEU A 150 -26.40 -10.38 13.62
CA LEU A 150 -25.31 -11.35 13.57
C LEU A 150 -24.33 -11.15 14.74
N ALA A 151 -24.01 -9.90 15.07
CA ALA A 151 -23.19 -9.57 16.22
C ALA A 151 -23.82 -10.05 17.54
N ARG A 152 -25.12 -9.80 17.73
CA ARG A 152 -25.86 -10.27 18.91
C ARG A 152 -25.89 -11.79 19.01
N LEU A 153 -26.17 -12.48 17.90
CA LEU A 153 -26.16 -13.95 17.85
C LEU A 153 -24.78 -14.54 18.17
N ARG A 154 -23.71 -13.80 17.86
CA ARG A 154 -22.31 -14.19 18.13
C ARG A 154 -21.80 -13.72 19.49
N GLY A 155 -22.63 -13.03 20.28
CA GLY A 155 -22.21 -12.46 21.57
C GLY A 155 -21.15 -11.37 21.45
N LEU A 156 -21.08 -10.68 20.31
CA LEU A 156 -20.14 -9.60 20.08
C LEU A 156 -20.71 -8.26 20.58
N PRO A 157 -19.86 -7.36 21.12
CA PRO A 157 -20.30 -6.05 21.60
C PRO A 157 -20.78 -5.13 20.46
N ALA A 158 -20.28 -5.35 19.24
CA ALA A 158 -20.68 -4.65 18.02
C ALA A 158 -20.35 -5.52 16.80
N ALA A 159 -21.00 -5.19 15.68
CA ALA A 159 -20.75 -5.86 14.40
C ALA A 159 -19.40 -5.46 13.81
N GLY A 160 -18.57 -6.46 13.54
CA GLY A 160 -17.27 -6.29 12.91
C GLY A 160 -17.33 -6.51 11.40
N ARG A 161 -16.14 -6.72 10.83
CA ARG A 161 -15.97 -6.99 9.39
C ARG A 161 -16.79 -8.21 8.93
N GLY A 162 -16.76 -9.28 9.71
CA GLY A 162 -17.40 -10.55 9.36
C GLY A 162 -18.91 -10.39 9.22
N GLU A 163 -19.53 -9.74 10.21
CA GLU A 163 -20.96 -9.44 10.22
C GLU A 163 -21.36 -8.52 9.05
N LEU A 164 -20.56 -7.48 8.75
CA LEU A 164 -20.80 -6.60 7.60
C LEU A 164 -20.75 -7.37 6.28
N VAL A 165 -19.71 -8.18 6.07
CA VAL A 165 -19.52 -8.93 4.81
C VAL A 165 -20.69 -9.89 4.57
N GLU A 166 -21.09 -10.63 5.60
CA GLU A 166 -22.21 -11.56 5.52
C GLU A 166 -23.53 -10.83 5.29
N ALA A 167 -23.78 -9.72 6.00
CA ALA A 167 -24.99 -8.94 5.81
C ALA A 167 -25.07 -8.35 4.39
N VAL A 168 -23.97 -7.82 3.85
CA VAL A 168 -23.91 -7.31 2.48
C VAL A 168 -24.21 -8.41 1.45
N GLN A 169 -23.63 -9.61 1.63
CA GLN A 169 -23.88 -10.73 0.74
C GLN A 169 -25.34 -11.19 0.80
N THR A 170 -25.91 -11.30 2.00
CA THR A 170 -27.31 -11.70 2.19
C THR A 170 -28.28 -10.68 1.57
N VAL A 171 -28.08 -9.39 1.83
CA VAL A 171 -29.00 -8.34 1.39
C VAL A 171 -28.84 -8.01 -0.10
N LEU A 172 -27.60 -7.87 -0.58
CA LEU A 172 -27.35 -7.37 -1.95
C LEU A 172 -27.06 -8.46 -2.97
N ALA A 173 -26.47 -9.60 -2.60
CA ALA A 173 -26.17 -10.67 -3.54
C ALA A 173 -27.29 -11.72 -3.61
N GLN A 174 -28.07 -11.89 -2.54
CA GLN A 174 -29.31 -12.71 -2.51
C GLN A 174 -29.13 -14.15 -3.05
N GLY A 175 -27.94 -14.74 -2.87
CA GLY A 175 -27.65 -16.10 -3.35
C GLY A 175 -27.28 -16.21 -4.83
N GLU A 176 -27.06 -15.09 -5.53
CA GLU A 176 -26.54 -15.05 -6.91
C GLU A 176 -25.03 -14.71 -6.93
N PRO A 177 -24.13 -15.70 -6.73
CA PRO A 177 -22.69 -15.44 -6.69
C PRO A 177 -22.13 -14.97 -8.03
N TYR A 178 -22.77 -15.34 -9.14
CA TYR A 178 -22.42 -14.94 -10.50
C TYR A 178 -23.33 -13.78 -10.94
N GLY A 179 -22.78 -12.79 -11.66
CA GLY A 179 -23.51 -11.58 -12.03
C GLY A 179 -23.50 -10.55 -10.89
N ARG A 180 -24.64 -10.34 -10.22
CA ARG A 180 -24.81 -9.33 -9.17
C ARG A 180 -23.82 -9.53 -8.01
N GLY A 181 -23.57 -10.77 -7.59
CA GLY A 181 -22.57 -11.08 -6.57
C GLY A 181 -21.14 -10.60 -6.92
N ARG A 182 -20.75 -10.60 -8.21
CA ARG A 182 -19.45 -10.05 -8.64
C ARG A 182 -19.42 -8.53 -8.56
N ALA A 183 -20.53 -7.85 -8.87
CA ALA A 183 -20.62 -6.41 -8.71
C ALA A 183 -20.60 -6.01 -7.23
N VAL A 184 -21.29 -6.77 -6.37
CA VAL A 184 -21.22 -6.61 -4.91
C VAL A 184 -19.80 -6.79 -4.41
N ALA A 185 -19.09 -7.85 -4.82
CA ALA A 185 -17.71 -8.08 -4.43
C ALA A 185 -16.78 -6.92 -4.84
N ARG A 186 -16.93 -6.40 -6.08
CA ARG A 186 -16.16 -5.23 -6.54
C ARG A 186 -16.48 -3.95 -5.76
N ALA A 187 -17.75 -3.72 -5.44
CA ALA A 187 -18.16 -2.59 -4.62
C ALA A 187 -17.60 -2.67 -3.19
N MET A 188 -17.65 -3.86 -2.59
CA MET A 188 -17.04 -4.13 -1.29
C MET A 188 -15.53 -3.95 -1.33
N GLU A 189 -14.84 -4.49 -2.33
CA GLU A 189 -13.40 -4.33 -2.48
C GLU A 189 -13.01 -2.84 -2.52
N ARG A 190 -13.67 -2.05 -3.37
CA ARG A 190 -13.38 -0.61 -3.47
C ARG A 190 -13.63 0.14 -2.16
N VAL A 191 -14.72 -0.15 -1.46
CA VAL A 191 -15.08 0.58 -0.23
C VAL A 191 -14.29 0.10 0.99
N LEU A 192 -14.01 -1.20 1.10
CA LEU A 192 -13.38 -1.79 2.27
C LEU A 192 -11.85 -1.80 2.17
N VAL A 193 -11.29 -1.82 0.95
CA VAL A 193 -9.85 -1.57 0.74
C VAL A 193 -9.60 -0.06 0.78
N GLY A 194 -10.43 0.75 0.11
CA GLY A 194 -10.24 2.20 0.03
C GLY A 194 -9.06 2.60 -0.84
N THR A 195 -8.84 3.92 -0.95
CA THR A 195 -7.85 4.52 -1.86
C THR A 195 -6.81 5.38 -1.15
N ARG A 196 -6.80 5.34 0.20
CA ARG A 196 -5.88 6.14 1.00
C ARG A 196 -4.44 5.74 0.76
N ALA A 197 -3.56 6.72 0.90
CA ALA A 197 -2.12 6.52 0.87
C ALA A 197 -1.50 7.21 2.08
N GLY A 198 -0.48 6.58 2.66
CA GLY A 198 0.39 7.26 3.62
C GLY A 198 1.14 8.39 2.94
N LEU A 199 1.47 9.43 3.70
CA LEU A 199 2.34 10.52 3.27
C LEU A 199 3.56 10.55 4.19
N PRO A 200 4.78 10.49 3.65
CA PRO A 200 5.97 10.78 4.45
C PRO A 200 5.91 12.22 4.97
N ALA A 201 6.60 12.52 6.07
CA ALA A 201 6.79 13.91 6.48
C ALA A 201 7.45 14.70 5.34
N PRO A 202 7.17 16.01 5.20
CA PRO A 202 7.73 16.83 4.11
C PRO A 202 9.25 16.74 3.99
N ASP A 203 9.94 16.65 5.13
CA ASP A 203 11.40 16.60 5.21
C ASP A 203 11.96 15.16 5.21
N ALA A 204 11.11 14.16 4.98
CA ALA A 204 11.54 12.78 4.92
C ALA A 204 12.53 12.62 3.75
N PRO A 205 13.71 12.02 3.98
CA PRO A 205 14.69 11.82 2.93
C PRO A 205 14.07 11.01 1.78
N ARG A 206 14.27 11.49 0.56
CA ARG A 206 13.86 10.81 -0.67
C ARG A 206 15.12 10.46 -1.45
N SER A 207 15.31 9.19 -1.75
CA SER A 207 16.45 8.69 -2.52
C SER A 207 16.03 7.66 -3.54
N GLY A 208 16.90 7.46 -4.53
CA GLY A 208 16.71 6.46 -5.57
C GLY A 208 15.95 6.97 -6.78
N LEU A 209 15.30 6.04 -7.47
CA LEU A 209 14.70 6.25 -8.79
C LEU A 209 13.54 7.25 -8.81
N ALA A 210 12.75 7.34 -7.73
CA ALA A 210 11.52 8.13 -7.73
C ALA A 210 11.76 9.64 -7.91
N PRO A 211 12.61 10.33 -7.13
CA PRO A 211 12.94 11.74 -7.37
C PRO A 211 13.54 12.01 -8.76
N ALA A 212 14.37 11.10 -9.27
CA ALA A 212 14.98 11.24 -10.59
C ALA A 212 13.91 11.19 -11.70
N VAL A 213 12.98 10.23 -11.63
CA VAL A 213 11.88 10.12 -12.60
C VAL A 213 10.92 11.29 -12.48
N GLU A 214 10.58 11.77 -11.28
CA GLU A 214 9.73 12.95 -11.11
C GLU A 214 10.35 14.20 -11.76
N ALA A 215 11.66 14.39 -11.61
CA ALA A 215 12.39 15.46 -12.27
C ALA A 215 12.37 15.31 -13.81
N GLU A 216 12.64 14.11 -14.34
CA GLU A 216 12.57 13.84 -15.78
C GLU A 216 11.14 14.06 -16.34
N LEU A 217 10.09 13.66 -15.62
CA LEU A 217 8.70 13.89 -16.01
C LEU A 217 8.35 15.39 -16.07
N ALA A 218 8.76 16.14 -15.04
CA ALA A 218 8.55 17.59 -14.99
C ALA A 218 9.29 18.30 -16.14
N GLU A 219 10.55 17.93 -16.41
CA GLU A 219 11.33 18.50 -17.51
C GLU A 219 10.70 18.21 -18.88
N LEU A 220 10.07 17.04 -19.04
CA LEU A 220 9.43 16.62 -20.28
C LEU A 220 7.95 17.05 -20.41
N GLY A 221 7.42 17.77 -19.40
CA GLY A 221 6.02 18.24 -19.37
C GLY A 221 5.00 17.09 -19.37
N LEU A 222 5.34 15.99 -18.69
CA LEU A 222 4.50 14.80 -18.56
C LEU A 222 3.78 14.79 -17.19
N PRO A 223 2.61 14.13 -17.06
CA PRO A 223 1.88 14.05 -15.79
C PRO A 223 2.75 13.48 -14.67
N GLY A 224 2.86 14.21 -13.55
CA GLY A 224 3.64 13.84 -12.38
C GLY A 224 2.78 13.72 -11.12
N PRO A 225 3.40 13.66 -9.92
CA PRO A 225 2.69 13.50 -8.65
C PRO A 225 1.76 14.68 -8.30
N ALA A 226 1.95 15.86 -8.90
CA ALA A 226 1.06 17.01 -8.73
C ALA A 226 -0.27 16.87 -9.50
N ASP A 227 -0.33 15.98 -10.50
CA ASP A 227 -1.52 15.76 -11.35
C ASP A 227 -1.95 14.27 -11.32
N PRO A 228 -2.24 13.69 -10.13
CA PRO A 228 -2.54 12.28 -10.02
C PRO A 228 -3.85 11.91 -10.73
N GLY A 229 -3.83 10.81 -11.49
CA GLY A 229 -5.02 10.26 -12.16
C GLY A 229 -5.40 10.91 -13.48
N THR A 230 -4.76 12.01 -13.88
CA THR A 230 -5.00 12.64 -15.20
C THR A 230 -4.36 11.79 -16.30
N ALA A 231 -5.20 11.09 -17.07
CA ALA A 231 -4.76 10.35 -18.26
C ALA A 231 -4.52 11.31 -19.43
N ARG A 232 -3.39 11.15 -20.12
CA ARG A 232 -3.04 11.94 -21.29
C ARG A 232 -2.68 11.03 -22.45
N ASP A 233 -3.38 11.20 -23.56
CA ASP A 233 -3.02 10.60 -24.85
C ASP A 233 -1.90 11.42 -25.49
N LEU A 234 -0.81 10.74 -25.82
CA LEU A 234 0.36 11.30 -26.48
C LEU A 234 0.55 10.62 -27.82
N ARG A 235 0.74 11.43 -28.87
CA ARG A 235 1.28 10.98 -30.15
C ARG A 235 2.66 11.61 -30.31
N LEU A 236 3.69 10.78 -30.40
CA LEU A 236 5.08 11.21 -30.44
C LEU A 236 5.64 10.97 -31.84
N ASP A 237 6.52 11.86 -32.30
CA ASP A 237 7.33 11.69 -33.52
C ASP A 237 8.83 11.71 -33.16
N PRO A 238 9.37 10.60 -32.61
CA PRO A 238 10.72 10.55 -32.04
C PRO A 238 11.83 10.82 -33.06
N LEU A 239 11.57 10.57 -34.34
CA LEU A 239 12.57 10.76 -35.41
C LEU A 239 12.64 12.22 -35.89
N ARG A 240 11.62 13.03 -35.59
CA ARG A 240 11.54 14.44 -36.03
C ARG A 240 11.59 15.44 -34.88
N SER A 241 11.33 15.02 -33.65
CA SER A 241 11.30 15.88 -32.46
C SER A 241 12.22 15.35 -31.38
N ALA A 242 13.23 16.14 -30.99
CA ALA A 242 14.14 15.79 -29.91
C ALA A 242 13.42 15.65 -28.56
N LEU A 243 12.38 16.45 -28.32
CA LEU A 243 11.54 16.33 -27.12
C LEU A 243 10.77 15.00 -27.11
N ASP A 244 10.21 14.62 -28.25
CA ASP A 244 9.47 13.37 -28.39
C ASP A 244 10.40 12.15 -28.32
N ALA A 245 11.63 12.27 -28.82
CA ALA A 245 12.67 11.26 -28.65
C ALA A 245 12.97 11.03 -27.16
N ARG A 246 13.14 12.11 -26.38
CA ARG A 246 13.39 12.01 -24.94
C ARG A 246 12.19 11.42 -24.20
N ARG A 247 10.96 11.81 -24.56
CA ARG A 247 9.72 11.22 -24.01
C ARG A 247 9.66 9.73 -24.32
N GLU A 248 9.81 9.33 -25.57
CA GLU A 248 9.80 7.93 -26.01
C GLU A 248 10.80 7.07 -25.22
N VAL A 249 12.02 7.57 -25.03
CA VAL A 249 13.06 6.86 -24.26
C VAL A 249 12.66 6.69 -22.79
N LEU A 250 12.16 7.73 -22.14
CA LEU A 250 11.69 7.63 -20.75
C LEU A 250 10.55 6.63 -20.62
N LEU A 251 9.51 6.73 -21.46
CA LEU A 251 8.35 5.83 -21.42
C LEU A 251 8.78 4.36 -21.58
N ARG A 252 9.67 4.07 -22.53
CA ARG A 252 10.23 2.71 -22.71
C ARG A 252 11.04 2.23 -21.52
N ARG A 253 11.86 3.09 -20.90
CA ARG A 253 12.61 2.73 -19.68
C ARG A 253 11.68 2.37 -18.53
N LEU A 254 10.60 3.14 -18.34
CA LEU A 254 9.59 2.85 -17.32
C LEU A 254 8.86 1.54 -17.61
N THR A 255 8.50 1.27 -18.88
CA THR A 255 7.91 -0.02 -19.29
C THR A 255 8.86 -1.18 -19.03
N VAL A 256 10.14 -1.05 -19.37
CA VAL A 256 11.17 -2.07 -19.07
C VAL A 256 11.20 -2.33 -17.58
N CYS A 257 11.25 -1.28 -16.76
CA CYS A 257 11.25 -1.35 -15.29
C CYS A 257 9.95 -1.90 -14.68
N GLY A 258 8.92 -2.20 -15.48
CA GLY A 258 7.62 -2.66 -14.99
C GLY A 258 6.85 -1.58 -14.23
N VAL A 259 7.15 -0.31 -14.46
CA VAL A 259 6.49 0.82 -13.80
C VAL A 259 5.20 1.14 -14.59
N PRO A 260 4.00 1.01 -14.00
CA PRO A 260 2.72 1.23 -14.67
C PRO A 260 2.44 2.73 -14.79
N TYR A 261 3.16 3.40 -15.68
CA TYR A 261 3.01 4.83 -15.99
C TYR A 261 2.48 5.06 -17.40
N ALA A 262 2.94 4.25 -18.35
CA ALA A 262 2.73 4.43 -19.78
C ALA A 262 2.24 3.13 -20.41
N GLU A 263 1.16 3.22 -21.17
CA GLU A 263 0.60 2.12 -21.94
C GLU A 263 0.73 2.43 -23.44
N PRO A 264 1.42 1.59 -24.22
CA PRO A 264 1.48 1.79 -25.67
C PRO A 264 0.11 1.52 -26.29
N LYS A 265 -0.32 2.38 -27.21
CA LYS A 265 -1.57 2.23 -27.97
C LYS A 265 -1.25 1.96 -29.43
N GLU A 266 -2.09 1.17 -30.09
CA GLU A 266 -1.92 0.89 -31.51
C GLU A 266 -2.04 2.16 -32.36
N VAL A 267 -1.18 2.24 -33.38
CA VAL A 267 -1.20 3.29 -34.38
C VAL A 267 -1.60 2.65 -35.71
N GLY A 268 -2.77 3.01 -36.22
CA GLY A 268 -3.17 2.62 -37.57
C GLY A 268 -2.26 3.30 -38.60
N ALA A 269 -1.52 2.50 -39.38
CA ALA A 269 -0.83 2.98 -40.57
C ALA A 269 -1.82 2.99 -41.74
N ALA A 270 -2.18 4.18 -42.24
CA ALA A 270 -2.84 4.26 -43.54
C ALA A 270 -1.81 3.88 -44.62
N GLY A 271 -1.99 2.73 -45.26
CA GLY A 271 -1.25 2.37 -46.48
C GLY A 271 0.00 1.48 -46.34
N GLY A 272 0.11 0.64 -45.30
CA GLY A 272 1.10 -0.46 -45.28
C GLY A 272 2.57 -0.07 -45.05
N GLY A 273 2.86 1.18 -44.69
CA GLY A 273 4.18 1.61 -44.21
C GLY A 273 4.35 1.43 -42.71
N GLU A 274 5.60 1.33 -42.23
CA GLU A 274 5.90 1.36 -40.79
C GLU A 274 5.44 2.69 -40.17
N ALA A 275 4.73 2.60 -39.03
CA ALA A 275 4.29 3.78 -38.30
C ALA A 275 5.51 4.47 -37.67
N LEU A 276 5.94 5.60 -38.24
CA LEU A 276 7.05 6.42 -37.74
C LEU A 276 6.69 7.21 -36.45
N THR A 277 5.42 7.14 -36.03
CA THR A 277 4.91 7.78 -34.82
C THR A 277 4.47 6.73 -33.80
N SER A 278 4.77 6.94 -32.53
CA SER A 278 4.23 6.13 -31.43
C SER A 278 3.03 6.81 -30.78
N ARG A 279 2.11 6.00 -30.23
CA ARG A 279 1.01 6.50 -29.40
C ARG A 279 1.10 5.87 -28.01
N TRP A 280 0.93 6.70 -27.00
CA TRP A 280 0.96 6.31 -25.60
C TRP A 280 -0.22 6.92 -24.87
N GLU A 281 -0.76 6.19 -23.91
CA GLU A 281 -1.57 6.76 -22.86
C GLU A 281 -0.73 6.79 -21.58
N VAL A 282 -0.55 7.96 -20.99
CA VAL A 282 0.27 8.14 -19.77
C VAL A 282 -0.58 8.66 -18.62
N ARG A 283 -0.30 8.17 -17.42
CA ARG A 283 -0.97 8.61 -16.19
C ARG A 283 -0.10 8.36 -14.97
N TRP A 284 -0.03 9.33 -14.07
CA TRP A 284 0.57 9.11 -12.75
C TRP A 284 -0.45 8.47 -11.81
N THR A 285 -0.11 7.31 -11.25
CA THR A 285 -0.95 6.59 -10.30
C THR A 285 -0.17 6.24 -9.02
N PRO A 286 -0.83 5.89 -7.92
CA PRO A 286 -0.12 5.40 -6.74
C PRO A 286 0.69 4.12 -7.02
N ALA A 287 0.24 3.27 -7.94
CA ALA A 287 1.00 2.11 -8.40
C ALA A 287 2.29 2.50 -9.12
N THR A 288 2.28 3.59 -9.89
CA THR A 288 3.49 4.18 -10.49
C THR A 288 4.51 4.53 -9.41
N ALA A 289 4.10 5.31 -8.40
CA ALA A 289 4.98 5.75 -7.32
C ALA A 289 5.58 4.55 -6.55
N ALA A 290 4.75 3.56 -6.21
CA ALA A 290 5.22 2.36 -5.52
C ALA A 290 6.21 1.52 -6.33
N MET A 291 5.92 1.31 -7.63
CA MET A 291 6.80 0.53 -8.50
C MET A 291 8.12 1.22 -8.79
N LEU A 292 8.17 2.57 -8.78
CA LEU A 292 9.43 3.31 -8.87
C LEU A 292 10.35 3.00 -7.67
N HIS A 293 9.79 2.87 -6.47
CA HIS A 293 10.58 2.48 -5.31
C HIS A 293 11.08 1.03 -5.40
N ALA A 294 10.24 0.10 -5.86
CA ALA A 294 10.64 -1.30 -6.07
C ALA A 294 11.74 -1.43 -7.13
N ALA A 295 11.62 -0.71 -8.25
CA ALA A 295 12.60 -0.70 -9.33
C ALA A 295 13.92 0.02 -8.93
N GLY A 296 13.89 0.87 -7.91
CA GLY A 296 15.06 1.61 -7.41
C GLY A 296 16.23 0.73 -6.96
N ALA A 297 15.98 -0.54 -6.62
CA ALA A 297 17.05 -1.51 -6.33
C ALA A 297 17.97 -1.78 -7.53
N ARG A 298 17.52 -1.48 -8.76
CA ARG A 298 18.29 -1.67 -10.00
C ARG A 298 19.04 -0.42 -10.46
N GLY A 299 18.81 0.74 -9.85
CA GLY A 299 19.45 1.99 -10.21
C GLY A 299 18.74 3.23 -9.66
N VAL A 300 19.45 4.35 -9.56
CA VAL A 300 18.90 5.60 -9.00
C VAL A 300 18.44 6.58 -10.07
N THR A 301 18.58 6.24 -11.36
CA THR A 301 18.03 6.98 -12.52
C THR A 301 17.27 6.04 -13.44
N SER A 302 16.40 6.59 -14.31
CA SER A 302 15.62 5.79 -15.27
C SER A 302 16.52 4.94 -16.18
N ALA A 303 17.67 5.50 -16.57
CA ALA A 303 18.67 4.82 -17.40
C ALA A 303 19.31 3.64 -16.66
N GLN A 304 19.80 3.87 -15.43
CA GLN A 304 20.46 2.84 -14.63
C GLN A 304 19.50 1.70 -14.28
N ALA A 305 18.27 2.03 -13.86
CA ALA A 305 17.28 1.03 -13.49
C ALA A 305 16.89 0.13 -14.69
N ALA A 306 16.70 0.73 -15.86
CA ALA A 306 16.41 -0.02 -17.09
C ALA A 306 17.60 -0.90 -17.52
N GLU A 307 18.82 -0.36 -17.47
CA GLU A 307 20.05 -1.12 -17.77
C GLU A 307 20.22 -2.31 -16.80
N GLY A 308 20.11 -2.06 -15.49
CA GLY A 308 20.25 -3.07 -14.45
C GLY A 308 19.17 -4.16 -14.50
N LEU A 309 17.99 -3.85 -15.05
CA LEU A 309 16.97 -4.87 -15.31
C LEU A 309 17.26 -5.66 -16.58
N LEU A 310 17.63 -5.00 -17.68
CA LEU A 310 17.94 -5.67 -18.95
C LEU A 310 19.14 -6.60 -18.85
N ARG A 311 20.17 -6.24 -18.08
CA ARG A 311 21.34 -7.09 -17.83
C ARG A 311 21.03 -8.34 -16.99
N ALA A 312 19.91 -8.35 -16.27
CA ALA A 312 19.52 -9.46 -15.41
C ALA A 312 18.52 -10.42 -16.07
N ARG A 313 18.09 -10.12 -17.31
CA ARG A 313 17.29 -11.01 -18.16
C ARG A 313 18.22 -11.80 -19.08
#